data_AF-A0A7C9QR46-F1
#
_entry.id   AF-A0A7C9QR46-F1
#
_cell.length_a   1.000
_cell.length_b   1.000
_cell.length_c   1.000
_cell.angle_alpha   90.00
_cell.angle_beta   90.00
_cell.angle_gamma   90.00
#
_symmetry.space_group_name_H-M   'P 1'
#
loop_
_entity.id
_entity.type
_entity.pdbx_description
1 polymer ?
#
loop_
_entity_poly.entity_id
_entity_poly.type
_entity_poly.pdbx_seq_one_letter_code
_entity_poly.pdbx_strand_id
1 'polypeptide(L)'
;MSDDKPSQDFAAFVDLAEPTDPPLPLTHTTDLYRFRSILETRTLQPRPCKVFGESLLYLFYGRPAYRPNQRVGNTSQNAYRPVCLLLGPSTAPPPRRAYPFDSGAFAGCVFERHMHNDMELSSFELFPLPDSARKVVSTFFGDNRAYYHGQARPDPRLPNFQFEAQSYHSLVADKAETPYDGRRGSVELQMSDEIKLMRQTVLAVALPNDFCDEAAILETIVKDWGADLLPYPSYHASPAEDVRGIFDVVAEYLKRNHYFGRAP
;
A
#
# COMPACT_ATOMS: atom_id res chain seq x y z
N MET A 1 31.31 9.09 18.42
CA MET A 1 29.97 8.76 17.90
C MET A 1 30.21 8.29 16.48
N SER A 2 30.00 6.99 16.23
CA SER A 2 30.20 6.38 14.92
C SER A 2 29.16 6.95 13.96
N ASP A 3 29.60 7.63 12.90
CA ASP A 3 28.78 7.94 11.72
C ASP A 3 28.60 6.65 10.90
N ASP A 4 28.01 5.61 11.50
CA ASP A 4 27.61 4.44 10.73
C ASP A 4 26.42 4.86 9.87
N LYS A 5 26.70 5.10 8.58
CA LYS A 5 25.65 5.24 7.60
C LYS A 5 24.86 3.93 7.57
N PRO A 6 23.51 3.99 7.51
CA PRO A 6 22.72 2.79 7.37
C PRO A 6 23.23 1.96 6.18
N SER A 7 23.37 0.65 6.38
CA SER A 7 23.69 -0.25 5.28
C SER A 7 22.60 -0.14 4.21
N GLN A 8 23.02 0.11 2.96
CA GLN A 8 22.13 0.08 1.79
C GLN A 8 22.13 -1.30 1.11
N ASP A 9 22.59 -2.35 1.81
CA ASP A 9 22.77 -3.68 1.21
C ASP A 9 21.45 -4.28 0.72
N PHE A 10 20.35 -4.11 1.49
CA PHE A 10 19.02 -4.57 1.07
C PHE A 10 18.54 -3.84 -0.19
N ALA A 11 18.66 -2.51 -0.23
CA ALA A 11 18.26 -1.71 -1.37
C ALA A 11 19.06 -2.09 -2.62
N ALA A 12 20.39 -2.20 -2.48
CA ALA A 12 21.28 -2.61 -3.55
C ALA A 12 20.96 -4.01 -4.06
N PHE A 13 20.68 -4.96 -3.17
CA PHE A 13 20.27 -6.31 -3.54
C PHE A 13 18.96 -6.32 -4.34
N VAL A 14 17.93 -5.61 -3.87
CA VAL A 14 16.65 -5.49 -4.57
C VAL A 14 16.83 -4.83 -5.93
N ASP A 15 17.71 -3.84 -6.04
CA ASP A 15 17.94 -3.07 -7.27
C ASP A 15 18.51 -3.92 -8.42
N LEU A 16 19.11 -5.08 -8.13
CA LEU A 16 19.59 -6.03 -9.14
C LEU A 16 18.46 -6.74 -9.91
N ALA A 17 17.23 -6.72 -9.41
CA ALA A 17 16.11 -7.41 -10.03
C ALA A 17 15.49 -6.60 -11.17
N GLU A 18 14.92 -7.31 -12.15
CA GLU A 18 14.08 -6.69 -13.18
C GLU A 18 12.71 -6.31 -12.58
N PRO A 19 12.23 -5.07 -12.79
CA PRO A 19 10.96 -4.64 -12.25
C PRO A 19 9.79 -5.37 -12.93
N THR A 20 8.75 -5.74 -12.19
CA THR A 20 7.53 -6.33 -12.78
C THR A 20 6.85 -5.39 -13.77
N ASP A 21 6.24 -5.93 -14.81
CA ASP A 21 5.50 -5.16 -15.83
C ASP A 21 4.09 -5.75 -16.02
N PRO A 22 3.03 -4.93 -16.05
CA PRO A 22 3.01 -3.47 -15.88
C PRO A 22 3.20 -3.01 -14.42
N PRO A 23 3.50 -1.73 -14.15
CA PRO A 23 3.49 -1.19 -12.80
C PRO A 23 2.08 -1.18 -12.21
N LEU A 24 1.91 -1.67 -10.98
CA LEU A 24 0.66 -1.55 -10.22
C LEU A 24 0.37 -0.08 -9.83
N PRO A 25 -0.91 0.31 -9.73
CA PRO A 25 -1.29 1.62 -9.22
C PRO A 25 -0.94 1.77 -7.74
N LEU A 26 -0.83 3.01 -7.28
CA LEU A 26 -0.66 3.29 -5.85
C LEU A 26 -2.04 3.32 -5.20
N THR A 27 -2.14 2.88 -3.94
CA THR A 27 -3.40 2.88 -3.20
C THR A 27 -3.30 3.80 -1.98
N HIS A 28 -4.34 4.59 -1.76
CA HIS A 28 -4.55 5.36 -0.55
C HIS A 28 -5.90 5.01 0.08
N THR A 29 -5.89 4.39 1.26
CA THR A 29 -7.11 4.06 2.00
C THR A 29 -7.35 5.07 3.11
N THR A 30 -8.58 5.56 3.22
CA THR A 30 -9.04 6.47 4.28
C THR A 30 -10.46 6.08 4.71
N ASP A 31 -11.11 6.85 5.58
CA ASP A 31 -12.53 6.67 5.92
C ASP A 31 -13.42 7.69 5.21
N LEU A 32 -14.72 7.39 5.08
CA LEU A 32 -15.69 8.28 4.43
C LEU A 32 -15.74 9.68 5.03
N TYR A 33 -15.56 9.81 6.36
CA TYR A 33 -15.57 11.11 7.03
C TYR A 33 -14.45 12.02 6.51
N ARG A 34 -13.23 11.49 6.38
CA ARG A 34 -12.08 12.20 5.81
C ARG A 34 -12.17 12.31 4.30
N PHE A 35 -12.75 11.32 3.64
CA PHE A 35 -12.95 11.33 2.18
C PHE A 35 -13.81 12.51 1.74
N ARG A 36 -14.81 12.92 2.53
CA ARG A 36 -15.58 14.15 2.27
C ARG A 36 -14.68 15.36 2.07
N SER A 37 -13.70 15.57 2.95
CA SER A 37 -12.75 16.68 2.80
C SER A 37 -11.84 16.51 1.57
N ILE A 38 -11.48 15.28 1.21
CA ILE A 38 -10.69 15.00 0.00
C ILE A 38 -11.48 15.36 -1.27
N LEU A 39 -12.79 15.11 -1.31
CA LEU A 39 -13.66 15.53 -2.42
C LEU A 39 -13.71 17.06 -2.54
N GLU A 40 -13.78 17.77 -1.40
CA GLU A 40 -13.81 19.23 -1.37
C GLU A 40 -12.47 19.86 -1.80
N THR A 41 -11.35 19.38 -1.23
CA THR A 41 -10.02 19.96 -1.49
C THR A 41 -9.40 19.48 -2.79
N ARG A 42 -9.85 18.33 -3.31
CA ARG A 42 -9.28 17.63 -4.47
C ARG A 42 -7.79 17.32 -4.27
N THR A 43 -7.37 17.05 -3.03
CA THR A 43 -5.97 16.77 -2.69
C THR A 43 -5.84 15.68 -1.63
N LEU A 44 -4.75 14.90 -1.74
CA LEU A 44 -4.23 14.11 -0.64
C LEU A 44 -3.10 14.90 0.02
N GLN A 45 -3.26 15.18 1.32
CA GLN A 45 -2.33 16.02 2.06
C GLN A 45 -1.48 15.19 3.02
N PRO A 46 -0.17 15.50 3.14
CA PRO A 46 0.68 14.98 4.19
C PRO A 46 0.12 15.28 5.58
N ARG A 47 0.29 14.35 6.53
CA ARG A 47 -0.17 14.49 7.92
C ARG A 47 0.98 14.23 8.89
N PRO A 48 0.96 14.84 10.09
CA PRO A 48 2.00 14.61 11.09
C PRO A 48 2.19 13.13 11.41
N CYS A 49 3.41 12.64 11.24
CA CYS A 49 3.81 11.28 11.58
C CYS A 49 4.63 11.26 12.86
N LYS A 50 4.26 10.37 13.80
CA LYS A 50 4.99 10.19 15.06
C LYS A 50 6.30 9.42 14.91
N VAL A 51 6.39 8.52 13.93
CA VAL A 51 7.57 7.66 13.71
C VAL A 51 8.74 8.50 13.20
N PHE A 52 8.48 9.42 12.27
CA PHE A 52 9.53 10.22 11.61
C PHE A 52 9.56 11.68 12.05
N GLY A 53 8.60 12.14 12.86
CA GLY A 53 8.55 13.52 13.35
C GLY A 53 8.27 14.58 12.28
N GLU A 54 7.80 14.17 11.09
CA GLU A 54 7.51 15.06 9.96
C GLU A 54 6.13 14.76 9.36
N SER A 55 5.61 15.65 8.51
CA SER A 55 4.34 15.45 7.81
C SER A 55 4.53 14.56 6.58
N LEU A 56 3.82 13.44 6.53
CA LEU A 56 3.93 12.43 5.48
C LEU A 56 2.56 12.03 4.95
N LEU A 57 2.49 11.76 3.65
CA LEU A 57 1.37 11.07 3.02
C LEU A 57 1.81 9.63 2.70
N TYR A 58 1.05 8.67 3.21
CA TYR A 58 1.31 7.25 3.01
C TYR A 58 0.49 6.71 1.84
N LEU A 59 1.19 6.06 0.92
CA LEU A 59 0.63 5.28 -0.18
C LEU A 59 1.20 3.86 -0.11
N PHE A 60 0.43 2.90 -0.64
CA PHE A 60 0.91 1.52 -0.79
C PHE A 60 0.97 1.15 -2.26
N TYR A 61 1.95 0.34 -2.63
CA TYR A 61 2.08 -0.15 -3.99
C TYR A 61 1.09 -1.29 -4.24
N GLY A 62 0.10 -1.09 -5.12
CA GLY A 62 -0.81 -2.10 -5.66
C GLY A 62 -1.85 -2.71 -4.72
N ARG A 63 -1.65 -2.65 -3.39
CA ARG A 63 -2.48 -3.36 -2.40
C ARG A 63 -3.18 -2.35 -1.50
N PRO A 64 -4.53 -2.40 -1.36
CA PRO A 64 -5.29 -1.52 -0.46
C PRO A 64 -5.14 -1.96 1.01
N ALA A 65 -3.90 -2.02 1.48
CA ALA A 65 -3.51 -2.73 2.70
C ALA A 65 -3.80 -1.93 3.98
N TYR A 66 -3.88 -0.60 3.89
CA TYR A 66 -4.19 0.23 5.05
C TYR A 66 -5.63 0.01 5.52
N ARG A 67 -5.78 -0.20 6.83
CA ARG A 67 -7.07 -0.46 7.48
C ARG A 67 -7.42 0.72 8.37
N PRO A 68 -8.28 1.66 7.94
CA PRO A 68 -8.76 2.71 8.82
C PRO A 68 -9.61 2.10 9.93
N ASN A 69 -9.64 2.74 11.10
CA ASN A 69 -10.58 2.43 12.17
C ASN A 69 -10.53 0.98 12.72
N GLN A 70 -9.36 0.32 12.74
CA GLN A 70 -9.20 -1.06 13.24
C GLN A 70 -9.72 -1.30 14.67
N ARG A 71 -9.78 -0.25 15.49
CA ARG A 71 -10.25 -0.33 16.88
C ARG A 71 -11.76 -0.11 17.03
N VAL A 72 -12.46 0.22 15.95
CA VAL A 72 -13.91 0.41 15.95
C VAL A 72 -14.58 -0.94 15.81
N GLY A 73 -15.42 -1.28 16.78
CA GLY A 73 -16.25 -2.48 16.75
C GLY A 73 -17.39 -2.39 15.73
N ASN A 74 -18.36 -3.30 15.85
CA ASN A 74 -19.50 -3.34 14.93
C ASN A 74 -20.28 -2.02 14.94
N THR A 75 -20.52 -1.47 13.76
CA THR A 75 -21.24 -0.21 13.62
C THR A 75 -21.99 -0.16 12.29
N SER A 76 -23.04 0.66 12.22
CA SER A 76 -23.71 1.06 10.98
C SER A 76 -23.33 2.49 10.56
N GLN A 77 -22.43 3.15 11.27
CA GLN A 77 -22.04 4.52 10.97
C GLN A 77 -21.14 4.59 9.73
N ASN A 78 -21.68 5.19 8.67
CA ASN A 78 -20.98 5.33 7.39
C ASN A 78 -19.65 6.11 7.50
N ALA A 79 -19.56 7.06 8.43
CA ALA A 79 -18.35 7.86 8.66
C ALA A 79 -17.06 7.03 8.85
N TYR A 80 -17.17 5.79 9.36
CA TYR A 80 -16.02 4.92 9.60
C TYR A 80 -15.68 3.98 8.44
N ARG A 81 -16.54 3.90 7.40
CA ARG A 81 -16.36 2.96 6.30
C ARG A 81 -15.15 3.33 5.46
N PRO A 82 -14.33 2.35 5.05
CA PRO A 82 -13.13 2.62 4.28
C PRO A 82 -13.45 3.13 2.87
N VAL A 83 -12.56 3.93 2.31
CA VAL A 83 -12.56 4.32 0.90
C VAL A 83 -11.13 4.14 0.41
N CYS A 84 -10.95 3.53 -0.76
CA CYS A 84 -9.63 3.35 -1.35
C CYS A 84 -9.54 4.05 -2.70
N LEU A 85 -8.58 4.96 -2.84
CA LEU A 85 -8.25 5.60 -4.11
C LEU A 85 -7.11 4.83 -4.78
N LEU A 86 -7.26 4.51 -6.06
CA LEU A 86 -6.21 3.98 -6.92
C LEU A 86 -5.64 5.14 -7.74
N LEU A 87 -4.34 5.39 -7.58
CA LEU A 87 -3.62 6.46 -8.25
C LEU A 87 -2.72 5.90 -9.35
N GLY A 88 -2.57 6.65 -10.43
CA GLY A 88 -1.70 6.30 -11.53
C GLY A 88 -0.24 6.09 -11.07
N PRO A 89 0.45 5.05 -11.54
CA PRO A 89 1.83 4.78 -11.14
C PRO A 89 2.81 5.90 -11.52
N SER A 90 2.51 6.65 -12.58
CA SER A 90 3.33 7.75 -13.09
C SER A 90 2.86 9.14 -12.64
N THR A 91 1.82 9.23 -11.82
CA THR A 91 1.18 10.52 -11.48
C THR A 91 1.57 11.04 -10.11
N ALA A 92 2.15 10.20 -9.26
CA ALA A 92 2.71 10.63 -8.00
C ALA A 92 4.13 11.19 -8.21
N PRO A 93 4.54 12.24 -7.47
CA PRO A 93 5.94 12.65 -7.43
C PRO A 93 6.83 11.48 -6.94
N PRO A 94 8.16 11.56 -7.12
CA PRO A 94 9.05 10.59 -6.50
C PRO A 94 8.82 10.52 -4.98
N PRO A 95 8.76 9.33 -4.38
CA PRO A 95 8.57 9.20 -2.95
C PRO A 95 9.76 9.82 -2.20
N ARG A 96 9.51 10.36 -1.02
CA ARG A 96 10.57 10.76 -0.09
C ARG A 96 11.34 9.52 0.37
N ARG A 97 10.61 8.47 0.77
CA ARG A 97 11.13 7.18 1.25
C ARG A 97 10.22 6.04 0.83
N ALA A 98 10.79 4.85 0.72
CA ALA A 98 10.07 3.62 0.40
C ALA A 98 10.57 2.48 1.29
N TYR A 99 9.64 1.65 1.77
CA TYR A 99 9.94 0.47 2.59
C TYR A 99 9.20 -0.76 2.05
N PRO A 100 9.76 -1.96 2.18
CA PRO A 100 9.12 -3.18 1.67
C PRO A 100 7.91 -3.64 2.52
N PHE A 101 7.60 -2.92 3.61
CA PHE A 101 6.54 -3.18 4.57
C PHE A 101 6.04 -1.90 5.26
N ASP A 102 5.01 -2.02 6.11
CA ASP A 102 4.50 -0.97 7.00
C ASP A 102 5.58 -0.55 8.02
N SER A 103 6.14 0.65 7.83
CA SER A 103 7.24 1.16 8.66
C SER A 103 6.81 1.46 10.10
N GLY A 104 5.52 1.76 10.31
CA GLY A 104 4.95 1.95 11.65
C GLY A 104 4.84 0.65 12.43
N ALA A 105 4.55 -0.47 11.74
CA ALA A 105 4.54 -1.79 12.36
C ALA A 105 5.94 -2.24 12.77
N PHE A 106 6.98 -1.96 11.95
CA PHE A 106 8.37 -2.21 12.33
C PHE A 106 8.76 -1.39 13.58
N ALA A 107 8.50 -0.07 13.57
CA ALA A 107 8.80 0.81 14.71
C ALA A 107 8.03 0.44 15.99
N GLY A 108 6.89 -0.24 15.85
CA GLY A 108 6.10 -0.79 16.96
C GLY A 108 6.52 -2.19 17.42
N CYS A 109 7.68 -2.70 16.98
CA CYS A 109 8.21 -4.05 17.27
C CYS A 109 7.28 -5.20 16.84
N VAL A 110 6.36 -4.97 15.90
CA VAL A 110 5.38 -5.98 15.50
C VAL A 110 6.05 -7.16 14.76
N PHE A 111 7.20 -6.92 14.12
CA PHE A 111 7.92 -7.91 13.29
C PHE A 111 9.10 -8.57 13.99
N GLU A 112 9.27 -8.41 15.31
CA GLU A 112 10.43 -8.87 16.08
C GLU A 112 10.79 -10.36 15.90
N ARG A 113 9.81 -11.23 15.59
CA ARG A 113 10.05 -12.66 15.35
C ARG A 113 10.89 -12.95 14.11
N HIS A 114 10.94 -12.02 13.17
CA HIS A 114 11.65 -12.17 11.88
C HIS A 114 12.89 -11.29 11.77
N MET A 115 13.05 -10.34 12.68
CA MET A 115 14.09 -9.31 12.62
C MET A 115 15.14 -9.59 13.70
N HIS A 116 16.40 -9.36 13.37
CA HIS A 116 17.44 -9.33 14.40
C HIS A 116 17.26 -8.08 15.26
N ASN A 117 17.58 -8.15 16.57
CA ASN A 117 17.36 -7.05 17.50
C ASN A 117 18.14 -5.77 17.17
N ASP A 118 19.26 -5.91 16.46
CA ASP A 118 20.10 -4.79 16.00
C ASP A 118 19.74 -4.28 14.60
N MET A 119 18.75 -4.88 13.93
CA MET A 119 18.28 -4.36 12.63
C MET A 119 17.53 -3.06 12.85
N GLU A 120 17.94 -2.03 12.11
CA GLU A 120 17.27 -0.74 12.09
C GLU A 120 16.32 -0.63 10.90
N LEU A 121 15.26 0.18 11.04
CA LEU A 121 14.31 0.46 9.95
C LEU A 121 15.01 1.00 8.69
N SER A 122 16.04 1.81 8.88
CA SER A 122 16.89 2.38 7.83
C SER A 122 17.58 1.33 6.98
N SER A 123 17.83 0.13 7.51
CA SER A 123 18.47 -1.00 6.79
C SER A 123 17.54 -1.61 5.73
N PHE A 124 16.23 -1.35 5.82
CA PHE A 124 15.23 -1.79 4.86
C PHE A 124 14.76 -0.69 3.90
N GLU A 125 15.31 0.52 4.01
CA GLU A 125 14.93 1.63 3.15
C GLU A 125 15.32 1.32 1.70
N LEU A 126 14.34 1.35 0.79
CA LEU A 126 14.57 1.16 -0.63
C LEU A 126 15.05 2.47 -1.26
N PHE A 127 15.70 2.39 -2.41
CA PHE A 127 15.92 3.59 -3.22
C PHE A 127 14.56 4.25 -3.54
N PRO A 128 14.43 5.59 -3.44
CA PRO A 128 13.17 6.30 -3.67
C PRO A 128 12.87 6.44 -5.18
N LEU A 129 12.90 5.32 -5.91
CA LEU A 129 12.71 5.25 -7.34
C LEU A 129 11.36 4.59 -7.65
N PRO A 130 10.68 4.97 -8.75
CA PRO A 130 9.41 4.35 -9.16
C PRO A 130 9.47 2.83 -9.28
N ASP A 131 10.65 2.29 -9.62
CA ASP A 131 10.83 0.86 -9.88
C ASP A 131 11.15 0.04 -8.65
N SER A 132 11.56 0.64 -7.53
CA SER A 132 11.98 -0.10 -6.34
C SER A 132 10.90 -1.03 -5.82
N ALA A 133 9.64 -0.56 -5.81
CA ALA A 133 8.50 -1.39 -5.42
C ALA A 133 8.29 -2.58 -6.37
N ARG A 134 8.41 -2.36 -7.68
CA ARG A 134 8.31 -3.40 -8.72
C ARG A 134 9.40 -4.47 -8.55
N LYS A 135 10.61 -4.04 -8.20
CA LYS A 135 11.75 -4.93 -7.94
C LYS A 135 11.52 -5.77 -6.68
N VAL A 136 11.03 -5.19 -5.59
CA VAL A 136 10.60 -5.97 -4.40
C VAL A 136 9.57 -7.03 -4.79
N VAL A 137 8.55 -6.66 -5.57
CA VAL A 137 7.54 -7.61 -6.06
C VAL A 137 8.18 -8.76 -6.83
N SER A 138 9.02 -8.46 -7.82
CA SER A 138 9.67 -9.48 -8.64
C SER A 138 10.53 -10.45 -7.79
N THR A 139 11.30 -9.92 -6.83
CA THR A 139 12.24 -10.68 -6.00
C THR A 139 11.52 -11.61 -5.04
N PHE A 140 10.55 -11.08 -4.29
CA PHE A 140 9.96 -11.79 -3.15
C PHE A 140 8.61 -12.45 -3.45
N PHE A 141 7.95 -12.08 -4.54
CA PHE A 141 6.63 -12.62 -4.91
C PHE A 141 6.60 -13.19 -6.33
N GLY A 142 7.49 -12.73 -7.21
CA GLY A 142 7.58 -13.19 -8.60
C GLY A 142 6.79 -12.33 -9.57
N ASP A 143 5.49 -12.17 -9.31
CA ASP A 143 4.61 -11.38 -10.16
C ASP A 143 3.61 -10.55 -9.34
N ASN A 144 2.93 -9.64 -10.04
CA ASN A 144 1.97 -8.72 -9.45
C ASN A 144 0.76 -9.43 -8.82
N ARG A 145 0.33 -10.58 -9.38
CA ARG A 145 -0.82 -11.34 -8.87
C ARG A 145 -0.45 -12.02 -7.55
N ALA A 146 0.68 -12.71 -7.52
CA ALA A 146 1.20 -13.34 -6.32
C ALA A 146 1.40 -12.31 -5.20
N TYR A 147 2.00 -11.15 -5.52
CA TYR A 147 2.16 -10.05 -4.58
C TYR A 147 0.84 -9.52 -4.04
N TYR A 148 -0.13 -9.26 -4.91
CA TYR A 148 -1.43 -8.76 -4.49
C TYR A 148 -2.10 -9.67 -3.44
N HIS A 149 -2.02 -10.98 -3.67
CA HIS A 149 -2.55 -12.01 -2.79
C HIS A 149 -1.63 -12.38 -1.61
N GLY A 150 -0.49 -11.71 -1.45
CA GLY A 150 0.47 -11.96 -0.35
C GLY A 150 1.14 -13.34 -0.44
N GLN A 151 1.28 -13.89 -1.64
CA GLN A 151 1.90 -15.19 -1.90
C GLN A 151 3.39 -15.00 -2.13
N ALA A 152 4.16 -15.06 -1.05
CA ALA A 152 5.62 -15.00 -1.15
C ALA A 152 6.15 -16.16 -1.99
N ARG A 153 7.19 -15.89 -2.77
CA ARG A 153 7.96 -16.89 -3.50
C ARG A 153 8.51 -17.90 -2.49
N PRO A 154 8.33 -19.22 -2.68
CA PRO A 154 8.78 -20.22 -1.71
C PRO A 154 10.30 -20.23 -1.50
N ASP A 155 11.07 -20.04 -2.57
CA ASP A 155 12.53 -20.11 -2.56
C ASP A 155 13.12 -18.98 -3.43
N PRO A 156 13.12 -17.72 -2.94
CA PRO A 156 13.92 -16.69 -3.56
C PRO A 156 15.40 -17.06 -3.36
N ARG A 157 16.20 -17.04 -4.43
CA ARG A 157 17.64 -17.30 -4.37
C ARG A 157 18.35 -16.14 -3.67
N LEU A 158 18.26 -16.08 -2.35
CA LEU A 158 18.85 -15.03 -1.51
C LEU A 158 20.29 -15.42 -1.12
N PRO A 159 21.28 -14.52 -1.28
CA PRO A 159 22.63 -14.77 -0.78
C PRO A 159 22.66 -14.91 0.76
N ASN A 160 23.52 -15.78 1.28
CA ASN A 160 23.59 -16.11 2.72
C ASN A 160 23.90 -14.90 3.64
N PHE A 161 24.58 -13.88 3.13
CA PHE A 161 24.91 -12.66 3.89
C PHE A 161 23.93 -11.50 3.66
N GLN A 162 22.84 -11.73 2.93
CA GLN A 162 21.75 -10.75 2.77
C GLN A 162 20.72 -10.95 3.88
N PHE A 163 21.07 -10.56 5.11
CA PHE A 163 20.27 -10.84 6.31
C PHE A 163 18.92 -10.13 6.29
N GLU A 164 18.88 -8.87 5.88
CA GLU A 164 17.66 -8.08 5.73
C GLU A 164 16.73 -8.71 4.69
N ALA A 165 17.29 -9.19 3.57
CA ALA A 165 16.49 -9.87 2.56
C ALA A 165 15.90 -11.19 3.08
N GLN A 166 16.68 -11.97 3.83
CA GLN A 166 16.21 -13.19 4.47
C GLN A 166 15.15 -12.92 5.53
N SER A 167 15.35 -11.90 6.37
CA SER A 167 14.37 -11.46 7.39
C SER A 167 13.08 -10.98 6.76
N TYR A 168 13.16 -10.18 5.68
CA TYR A 168 11.97 -9.75 4.95
C TYR A 168 11.25 -10.94 4.31
N HIS A 169 11.97 -11.86 3.66
CA HIS A 169 11.36 -13.07 3.09
C HIS A 169 10.67 -13.92 4.16
N SER A 170 11.33 -14.16 5.28
CA SER A 170 10.78 -14.86 6.44
C SER A 170 9.48 -14.22 6.91
N LEU A 171 9.43 -12.88 7.03
CA LEU A 171 8.23 -12.12 7.41
C LEU A 171 7.08 -12.34 6.42
N VAL A 172 7.33 -12.23 5.11
CA VAL A 172 6.25 -12.32 4.11
C VAL A 172 5.80 -13.75 3.85
N ALA A 173 6.68 -14.73 4.02
CA ALA A 173 6.40 -16.15 3.82
C ALA A 173 5.74 -16.85 5.01
N ASP A 174 5.80 -16.26 6.21
CA ASP A 174 5.26 -16.87 7.43
C ASP A 174 3.74 -17.12 7.34
N LYS A 175 3.28 -18.34 7.58
CA LYS A 175 1.86 -18.70 7.57
C LYS A 175 1.32 -19.05 8.96
N ALA A 176 2.14 -18.87 10.00
CA ALA A 176 1.73 -19.10 11.38
C ALA A 176 0.66 -18.09 11.83
N GLU A 177 0.06 -18.38 12.98
CA GLU A 177 -0.75 -17.39 13.69
C GLU A 177 0.14 -16.25 14.18
N THR A 178 -0.22 -15.01 13.79
CA THR A 178 0.63 -13.84 13.99
C THR A 178 -0.21 -12.63 14.40
N PRO A 179 0.38 -11.68 15.17
CA PRO A 179 -0.30 -10.45 15.58
C PRO A 179 -0.39 -9.40 14.45
N TYR A 180 0.30 -9.63 13.32
CA TYR A 180 0.32 -8.75 12.16
C TYR A 180 -0.64 -9.21 11.06
N ASP A 181 -1.19 -8.24 10.33
CA ASP A 181 -2.06 -8.50 9.18
C ASP A 181 -1.28 -8.51 7.84
N GLY A 182 -2.01 -8.62 6.73
CA GLY A 182 -1.44 -8.68 5.37
C GLY A 182 -0.57 -7.48 4.94
N ARG A 183 -0.52 -6.39 5.72
CA ARG A 183 0.35 -5.22 5.49
C ARG A 183 1.85 -5.53 5.58
N ARG A 184 2.24 -6.61 6.25
CA ARG A 184 3.65 -7.01 6.43
C ARG A 184 4.47 -7.16 5.14
N GLY A 185 3.80 -7.36 4.01
CA GLY A 185 4.41 -7.48 2.68
C GLY A 185 3.82 -6.49 1.68
N SER A 186 3.35 -5.33 2.13
CA SER A 186 2.89 -4.26 1.24
C SER A 186 3.96 -3.19 1.18
N VAL A 187 4.48 -2.90 -0.01
CA VAL A 187 5.49 -1.85 -0.17
C VAL A 187 4.84 -0.50 0.14
N GLU A 188 5.41 0.18 1.12
CA GLU A 188 4.98 1.49 1.60
C GLU A 188 5.80 2.58 0.90
N LEU A 189 5.11 3.60 0.40
CA LEU A 189 5.70 4.80 -0.18
C LEU A 189 5.29 6.01 0.65
N GLN A 190 6.26 6.80 1.05
CA GLN A 190 6.06 7.99 1.86
C GLN A 190 6.30 9.23 1.01
N MET A 191 5.31 10.10 0.92
CA MET A 191 5.34 11.34 0.17
C MET A 191 5.48 12.53 1.11
N SER A 192 6.31 13.52 0.74
CA SER A 192 6.37 14.82 1.44
C SER A 192 5.40 15.85 0.87
N ASP A 193 5.02 15.69 -0.40
CA ASP A 193 4.22 16.65 -1.12
C ASP A 193 2.76 16.22 -1.18
N GLU A 194 1.86 17.19 -1.35
CA GLU A 194 0.46 16.91 -1.65
C GLU A 194 0.29 16.33 -3.06
N ILE A 195 -0.73 15.49 -3.24
CA ILE A 195 -1.10 14.96 -4.54
C ILE A 195 -2.44 15.55 -4.95
N LYS A 196 -2.45 16.24 -6.09
CA LYS A 196 -3.68 16.80 -6.68
C LYS A 196 -4.46 15.70 -7.39
N LEU A 197 -5.73 15.58 -7.02
CA LEU A 197 -6.67 14.60 -7.57
C LEU A 197 -7.39 15.21 -8.76
N MET A 198 -7.11 14.63 -9.93
CA MET A 198 -7.61 15.08 -11.23
C MET A 198 -7.60 13.90 -12.21
N ARG A 199 -8.04 14.16 -13.45
CA ARG A 199 -7.95 13.19 -14.55
C ARG A 199 -6.55 12.63 -14.66
N GLN A 200 -6.49 11.33 -14.96
CA GLN A 200 -5.26 10.54 -15.06
C GLN A 200 -4.55 10.28 -13.73
N THR A 201 -4.64 11.18 -12.73
CA THR A 201 -4.10 10.93 -11.39
C THR A 201 -4.89 9.86 -10.65
N VAL A 202 -6.23 9.95 -10.65
CA VAL A 202 -7.09 8.95 -10.02
C VAL A 202 -7.61 8.02 -11.09
N LEU A 203 -7.33 6.72 -10.94
CA LEU A 203 -7.75 5.68 -11.87
C LEU A 203 -9.10 5.09 -11.47
N ALA A 204 -9.28 4.85 -10.17
CA ALA A 204 -10.50 4.29 -9.63
C ALA A 204 -10.67 4.64 -8.15
N VAL A 205 -11.90 4.57 -7.64
CA VAL A 205 -12.22 4.74 -6.23
C VAL A 205 -13.12 3.61 -5.77
N ALA A 206 -12.68 2.85 -4.78
CA ALA A 206 -13.50 1.86 -4.09
C ALA A 206 -14.23 2.51 -2.91
N LEU A 207 -15.56 2.41 -2.91
CA LEU A 207 -16.47 3.06 -1.97
C LEU A 207 -17.71 2.20 -1.72
N PRO A 208 -18.43 2.38 -0.58
CA PRO A 208 -19.64 1.61 -0.34
C PRO A 208 -20.73 1.86 -1.39
N ASN A 209 -21.49 0.82 -1.72
CA ASN A 209 -22.58 0.85 -2.71
C ASN A 209 -23.53 2.04 -2.50
N ASP A 210 -23.88 2.32 -1.25
CA ASP A 210 -24.86 3.35 -0.87
C ASP A 210 -24.48 4.77 -1.33
N PHE A 211 -23.21 5.00 -1.66
CA PHE A 211 -22.70 6.32 -2.08
C PHE A 211 -22.47 6.44 -3.59
N CYS A 212 -22.65 5.35 -4.35
CA CYS A 212 -22.31 5.34 -5.78
C CYS A 212 -23.27 6.17 -6.63
N ASP A 213 -24.51 6.38 -6.16
CA ASP A 213 -25.54 7.17 -6.86
C ASP A 213 -25.62 8.63 -6.38
N GLU A 214 -24.80 9.02 -5.40
CA GLU A 214 -24.78 10.38 -4.87
C GLU A 214 -24.25 11.37 -5.92
N ALA A 215 -25.03 12.42 -6.21
CA ALA A 215 -24.71 13.36 -7.29
C ALA A 215 -23.33 14.02 -7.12
N ALA A 216 -22.94 14.35 -5.88
CA ALA A 216 -21.63 14.94 -5.59
C ALA A 216 -20.47 13.97 -5.85
N ILE A 217 -20.69 12.67 -5.61
CA ILE A 217 -19.73 11.60 -5.87
C ILE A 217 -19.56 11.39 -7.36
N LEU A 218 -20.67 11.28 -8.10
CA LEU A 218 -20.65 11.12 -9.55
C LEU A 218 -20.01 12.33 -10.24
N GLU A 219 -20.34 13.55 -9.82
CA GLU A 219 -19.72 14.76 -10.36
C GLU A 219 -18.21 14.75 -10.13
N THR A 220 -17.75 14.51 -8.90
CA THR A 220 -16.31 14.60 -8.58
C THR A 220 -15.52 13.43 -9.14
N ILE A 221 -15.95 12.20 -8.89
CA ILE A 221 -15.14 11.01 -9.22
C ILE A 221 -15.24 10.69 -10.71
N VAL A 222 -16.46 10.64 -11.25
CA VAL A 222 -16.67 10.20 -12.64
C VAL A 222 -16.47 11.36 -13.62
N LYS A 223 -16.98 12.56 -13.33
CA LYS A 223 -16.85 13.69 -14.27
C LYS A 223 -15.58 14.51 -14.09
N ASP A 224 -15.23 14.93 -12.87
CA ASP A 224 -14.02 15.74 -12.65
C ASP A 224 -12.75 14.89 -12.78
N TRP A 225 -12.67 13.76 -12.05
CA TRP A 225 -11.48 12.90 -12.06
C TRP A 225 -11.46 11.88 -13.19
N GLY A 226 -12.60 11.59 -13.83
CA GLY A 226 -12.64 10.56 -14.88
C GLY A 226 -12.25 9.17 -14.38
N ALA A 227 -12.47 8.90 -13.10
CA ALA A 227 -12.09 7.65 -12.44
C ALA A 227 -13.26 6.66 -12.39
N ASP A 228 -12.93 5.37 -12.37
CA ASP A 228 -13.92 4.30 -12.22
C ASP A 228 -14.43 4.21 -10.77
N LEU A 229 -15.74 4.03 -10.58
CA LEU A 229 -16.31 3.66 -9.28
C LEU A 229 -16.26 2.15 -9.10
N LEU A 230 -15.71 1.71 -7.96
CA LEU A 230 -15.62 0.31 -7.55
C LEU A 230 -16.53 0.07 -6.33
N PRO A 231 -17.83 -0.20 -6.56
CA PRO A 231 -18.81 -0.35 -5.49
C PRO A 231 -18.53 -1.63 -4.68
N TYR A 232 -18.50 -1.54 -3.35
CA TYR A 232 -18.45 -2.70 -2.48
C TYR A 232 -19.60 -2.70 -1.43
N PRO A 233 -20.11 -3.87 -1.02
CA PRO A 233 -21.17 -3.93 -0.02
C PRO A 233 -20.64 -3.64 1.39
N SER A 234 -21.37 -2.86 2.19
CA SER A 234 -21.08 -2.62 3.60
C SER A 234 -22.18 -3.19 4.50
N TYR A 235 -21.79 -3.80 5.62
CA TYR A 235 -22.72 -4.46 6.55
C TYR A 235 -22.59 -3.93 7.98
N HIS A 236 -23.56 -4.21 8.86
CA HIS A 236 -23.41 -3.95 10.30
C HIS A 236 -22.37 -4.88 10.92
N ALA A 237 -21.11 -4.47 10.82
CA ALA A 237 -19.91 -5.23 11.18
C ALA A 237 -18.78 -4.23 11.49
N SER A 238 -17.61 -4.74 11.89
CA SER A 238 -16.45 -3.88 12.04
C SER A 238 -16.06 -3.28 10.68
N PRO A 239 -15.79 -1.96 10.58
CA PRO A 239 -15.34 -1.34 9.32
C PRO A 239 -14.05 -1.97 8.76
N ALA A 240 -13.25 -2.62 9.61
CA ALA A 240 -12.04 -3.32 9.19
C ALA A 240 -12.33 -4.56 8.33
N GLU A 241 -13.54 -5.13 8.44
CA GLU A 241 -13.99 -6.29 7.64
C GLU A 241 -14.33 -5.89 6.20
N ASP A 242 -14.85 -4.67 6.00
CA ASP A 242 -15.18 -4.12 4.67
C ASP A 242 -13.96 -4.03 3.74
N VAL A 243 -12.75 -3.99 4.31
CA VAL A 243 -11.49 -3.98 3.57
C VAL A 243 -11.40 -5.21 2.66
N ARG A 244 -11.99 -6.35 3.04
CA ARG A 244 -12.06 -7.52 2.15
C ARG A 244 -12.80 -7.21 0.86
N GLY A 245 -13.96 -6.55 0.96
CA GLY A 245 -14.73 -6.12 -0.21
C GLY A 245 -13.94 -5.17 -1.11
N ILE A 246 -13.17 -4.26 -0.51
CA ILE A 246 -12.23 -3.39 -1.25
C ILE A 246 -11.18 -4.23 -1.99
N PHE A 247 -10.57 -5.22 -1.34
CA PHE A 247 -9.60 -6.11 -1.99
C PHE A 247 -10.21 -6.85 -3.19
N ASP A 248 -11.46 -7.30 -3.08
CA ASP A 248 -12.12 -8.05 -4.16
C ASP A 248 -12.39 -7.15 -5.38
N VAL A 249 -12.97 -5.96 -5.17
CA VAL A 249 -13.29 -5.04 -6.28
C VAL A 249 -12.05 -4.42 -6.92
N VAL A 250 -11.00 -4.17 -6.13
CA VAL A 250 -9.70 -3.72 -6.63
C VAL A 250 -9.01 -4.83 -7.43
N ALA A 251 -9.07 -6.09 -6.99
CA ALA A 251 -8.49 -7.22 -7.74
C ALA A 251 -9.13 -7.37 -9.12
N GLU A 252 -10.46 -7.27 -9.21
CA GLU A 252 -11.17 -7.32 -10.49
C GLU A 252 -10.84 -6.12 -11.38
N TYR A 253 -10.71 -4.91 -10.81
CA TYR A 253 -10.23 -3.75 -11.56
C TYR A 253 -8.82 -3.97 -12.13
N LEU A 254 -7.89 -4.46 -11.30
CA LEU A 254 -6.51 -4.72 -11.71
C LEU A 254 -6.44 -5.79 -12.81
N LYS A 255 -7.23 -6.86 -12.67
CA LYS A 255 -7.34 -7.94 -13.66
C LYS A 255 -7.92 -7.43 -14.99
N ARG A 256 -9.02 -6.68 -14.96
CA ARG A 256 -9.69 -6.10 -16.15
C ARG A 256 -8.75 -5.18 -16.94
N ASN A 257 -7.89 -4.45 -16.24
CA ASN A 257 -6.95 -3.51 -16.84
C ASN A 257 -5.54 -4.10 -17.04
N HIS A 258 -5.40 -5.43 -16.99
CA HIS A 258 -4.15 -6.16 -17.26
C HIS A 258 -2.96 -5.84 -16.34
N TYR A 259 -3.22 -5.31 -15.13
CA TYR A 259 -2.18 -5.01 -14.15
C TYR A 259 -1.49 -6.26 -13.58
N PHE A 260 -2.15 -7.42 -13.64
CA PHE A 260 -1.59 -8.72 -13.29
C PHE A 260 -0.84 -9.41 -14.44
N GLY A 261 -0.57 -8.68 -15.52
CA GLY A 261 -0.10 -9.25 -16.78
C GLY A 261 -1.25 -9.71 -17.67
N ARG A 262 -0.94 -10.02 -18.93
CA ARG A 262 -1.90 -10.67 -19.83
C ARG A 262 -2.06 -12.11 -19.38
N ALA A 263 -3.30 -12.59 -19.33
CA ALA A 263 -3.53 -14.04 -19.26
C ALA A 263 -2.82 -14.68 -20.47
N PRO A 264 -2.08 -15.78 -20.30
CA PRO A 264 -1.46 -16.49 -21.41
C PRO A 264 -2.48 -16.88 -22.48
#